data_AF-A0A671F9J5-F1
#
_entry.id   AF-A0A671F9J5-F1
#
_cell.length_a   1.000
_cell.length_b   1.000
_cell.length_c   1.000
_cell.angle_alpha   90.00
_cell.angle_beta   90.00
_cell.angle_gamma   90.00
#
_symmetry.space_group_name_H-M   'P 1'
#
loop_
_entity.id
_entity.type
_entity.pdbx_description
1 polymer ?
#
loop_
_entity_poly.entity_id
_entity_poly.type
_entity_poly.pdbx_seq_one_letter_code
_entity_poly.pdbx_strand_id
1 'polypeptide(L)' 'LSTRRFSPFYPQYEKAFSPRFLQNWSPAKPTKQGISSHEGYTQIIANDRGHLLPSVPRSKETCFPF' A
#
# COMPACT_ATOMS: atom_id res chain seq x y z
N LEU A 1 -0.51 -23.30 9.39
CA LEU A 1 -0.85 -22.33 8.33
C LEU A 1 0.27 -21.29 8.27
N SER A 2 1.24 -21.50 7.37
CA SER A 2 2.42 -20.64 7.26
C SER A 2 2.05 -19.39 6.48
N THR A 3 1.97 -18.25 7.17
CA THR A 3 1.74 -16.94 6.56
C THR A 3 2.94 -16.61 5.68
N ARG A 4 2.90 -17.03 4.40
CA ARG A 4 3.90 -16.61 3.43
C ARG A 4 3.81 -15.10 3.30
N ARG A 5 4.85 -14.40 3.76
CA ARG A 5 5.03 -12.96 3.58
C ARG A 5 5.30 -12.74 2.09
N PHE A 6 4.35 -12.14 1.38
CA PHE A 6 4.53 -11.81 -0.03
C PHE A 6 5.03 -10.36 -0.13
N SER A 7 6.26 -10.16 -0.58
CA SER A 7 6.67 -8.83 -1.04
C SER A 7 5.75 -8.42 -2.22
N PRO A 8 5.33 -7.13 -2.34
CA PRO A 8 4.63 -6.67 -3.54
C PRO A 8 5.52 -6.74 -4.78
N PHE A 9 6.85 -6.80 -4.59
CA PHE A 9 7.81 -7.06 -5.64
C PHE A 9 8.12 -8.54 -5.72
N TYR A 10 8.27 -9.06 -6.93
CA TYR A 10 8.80 -10.40 -7.11
C TYR A 10 10.21 -10.51 -6.51
N PRO A 11 10.61 -11.66 -5.93
CA PRO A 11 11.90 -11.84 -5.27
C PRO A 11 13.11 -11.46 -6.14
N GLN A 12 13.02 -11.65 -7.46
CA GLN A 12 14.09 -11.27 -8.39
C GLN A 12 14.34 -9.76 -8.47
N TYR A 13 13.38 -8.92 -8.10
CA TYR A 13 13.49 -7.46 -8.15
C TYR A 13 13.72 -6.82 -6.77
N GLU A 14 13.63 -7.58 -5.69
CA GLU A 14 13.78 -7.07 -4.32
C GLU A 14 15.11 -6.34 -4.12
N LYS A 15 16.19 -6.86 -4.72
CA LYS A 15 17.51 -6.22 -4.70
C LYS A 15 17.51 -4.87 -5.41
N ALA A 16 16.93 -4.79 -6.61
CA ALA A 16 16.95 -3.59 -7.45
C ALA A 16 16.16 -2.43 -6.84
N PHE A 17 15.05 -2.72 -6.14
CA PHE A 17 14.23 -1.72 -5.47
C PHE A 17 14.64 -1.45 -4.02
N SER A 18 15.76 -2.01 -3.56
CA SER A 18 16.24 -1.67 -2.22
C SER A 18 16.75 -0.21 -2.22
N PRO A 19 16.53 0.54 -1.12
CA PRO A 19 16.87 1.97 -1.04
C PRO A 19 18.33 2.28 -1.39
N ARG A 20 19.23 1.33 -1.13
CA ARG A 20 20.66 1.45 -1.40
C ARG A 20 20.98 1.45 -2.90
N PHE A 21 20.24 0.68 -3.72
CA PHE A 21 20.40 0.70 -5.18
C PHE A 21 19.66 1.87 -5.83
N LEU A 22 18.62 2.38 -5.18
CA LEU A 22 17.92 3.61 -5.59
C LEU A 22 18.68 4.89 -5.22
N GLN A 23 19.87 4.78 -4.63
CA GLN A 23 20.67 5.92 -4.14
C GLN A 23 19.85 6.82 -3.19
N ASN A 24 18.99 6.21 -2.37
CA ASN A 24 18.30 6.94 -1.31
C ASN A 24 19.30 7.18 -0.17
N TRP A 25 19.74 8.43 -0.01
CA TRP A 25 20.68 8.85 1.03
C TRP A 25 20.01 9.18 2.38
N SER A 26 18.68 9.08 2.46
CA SER A 26 17.88 9.28 3.67
C SER A 26 17.45 7.94 4.29
N PRO A 27 17.21 7.86 5.62
CA PRO A 27 16.59 6.70 6.24
C PRO A 27 15.32 6.29 5.49
N ALA A 28 15.35 5.10 4.89
CA ALA A 28 14.23 4.61 4.11
C ALA A 28 13.02 4.35 5.01
N LYS A 29 11.84 4.80 4.58
CA LYS A 29 10.59 4.43 5.23
C LYS A 29 10.45 2.90 5.15
N PRO A 30 10.04 2.22 6.24
CA PRO A 30 9.76 0.79 6.16
C PRO A 30 8.71 0.56 5.08
N THR A 31 9.07 -0.23 4.06
CA THR A 31 8.14 -0.63 3.01
C THR A 31 6.96 -1.34 3.65
N LYS A 32 5.73 -0.94 3.29
CA LYS A 32 4.52 -1.64 3.75
C LYS A 32 4.67 -3.12 3.41
N GLN A 33 4.64 -3.96 4.44
CA GLN A 33 4.71 -5.41 4.26
C GLN A 33 3.49 -5.86 3.46
N GLY A 34 3.72 -6.90 2.65
CA GLY A 34 2.81 -7.45 1.63
C GLY A 34 1.33 -7.28 1.81
N ILE A 35 0.66 -6.92 0.72
CA ILE A 35 -0.78 -7.09 0.60
C ILE A 35 -1.04 -8.60 0.48
N SER A 36 -1.92 -9.15 1.31
CA SER A 36 -2.37 -10.53 1.18
C SER A 36 -3.11 -10.75 -0.14
N SER A 37 -3.09 -11.97 -0.66
CA SER A 37 -4.04 -12.34 -1.72
C SER A 37 -5.46 -12.21 -1.18
N HIS A 38 -6.29 -11.40 -1.84
CA HIS A 38 -7.71 -11.26 -1.55
C HIS A 38 -8.51 -11.92 -2.67
N GLU A 39 -9.44 -12.81 -2.32
CA GLU A 39 -10.36 -13.44 -3.27
C GLU A 39 -11.71 -12.71 -3.27
N GLY A 40 -12.35 -12.60 -4.44
CA GLY A 40 -13.69 -12.02 -4.59
C GLY A 40 -13.73 -10.71 -5.40
N TYR A 41 -14.82 -9.96 -5.26
CA TYR A 41 -15.08 -8.73 -5.99
C TYR A 41 -14.87 -7.49 -5.11
N THR A 42 -14.35 -6.42 -5.70
CA THR A 42 -14.21 -5.12 -5.03
C THR A 42 -15.55 -4.38 -5.02
N GLN A 43 -15.97 -3.88 -3.85
CA GLN A 43 -17.13 -3.01 -3.74
C GLN A 43 -16.77 -1.57 -4.07
N ILE A 44 -17.72 -0.82 -4.67
CA ILE A 44 -17.54 0.60 -4.95
C ILE A 44 -17.66 1.38 -3.65
N ILE A 45 -16.56 2.01 -3.22
CA ILE A 45 -16.50 2.80 -1.97
C ILE A 45 -16.63 4.31 -2.19
N ALA A 46 -16.63 4.78 -3.45
CA ALA A 46 -16.67 6.19 -3.79
C ALA A 46 -17.68 6.47 -4.91
N ASN A 47 -18.22 7.69 -4.94
CA ASN A 47 -19.05 8.17 -6.04
C ASN A 47 -18.21 8.50 -7.28
N ASP A 48 -18.89 8.80 -8.38
CA ASP A 48 -18.33 9.26 -9.66
C ASP A 48 -17.43 10.49 -9.55
N ARG A 49 -17.64 11.31 -8.52
CA ARG A 49 -16.85 12.51 -8.19
C ARG A 49 -15.66 12.24 -7.26
N GLY A 50 -15.34 10.97 -6.98
CA GLY A 50 -14.22 10.57 -6.12
C GLY A 50 -14.43 10.79 -4.61
N HIS A 51 -15.66 11.13 -4.17
CA HIS A 51 -16.00 11.25 -2.75
C HIS A 51 -16.38 9.88 -2.19
N LEU A 52 -15.86 9.55 -1.00
CA LEU A 52 -16.23 8.31 -0.31
C LEU A 52 -17.71 8.30 0.06
N LEU A 53 -18.35 7.14 -0.06
CA LEU A 53 -19.72 6.96 0.37
C LEU A 53 -19.84 7.24 1.88
N PRO A 54 -20.94 7.85 2.37
CA PRO A 54 -21.09 8.26 3.77
C PRO A 54 -20.90 7.12 4.78
N SER A 55 -21.19 5.88 4.36
CA SER A 55 -21.07 4.67 5.18
C SER A 55 -19.64 4.12 5.29
N VAL A 56 -18.69 4.64 4.51
CA VAL A 56 -17.31 4.16 4.50
C VAL A 56 -16.51 4.90 5.58
N PRO A 57 -15.95 4.20 6.58
CA PRO A 57 -15.17 4.84 7.63
C PRO A 57 -13.91 5.48 7.04
N ARG A 58 -13.67 6.75 7.42
CA ARG A 58 -12.47 7.50 7.03
C ARG A 58 -11.54 7.67 8.22
N SER A 59 -10.23 7.63 7.98
CA SER A 59 -9.26 8.14 8.96
C SER A 59 -9.41 9.66 9.11
N LYS A 60 -9.29 10.16 10.35
CA LYS A 60 -9.35 11.59 10.65
C LYS A 60 -8.16 12.38 10.06
N GLU A 61 -7.11 11.68 9.67
CA GLU A 61 -5.88 12.20 9.07
C GLU A 61 -5.95 12.17 7.54
N THR A 62 -6.93 12.84 6.94
CA THR A 62 -7.03 12.88 5.47
C THR A 62 -6.50 14.22 4.97
N CYS A 63 -5.30 14.15 4.38
CA CYS A 63 -4.55 15.23 3.73
C CYS A 63 -4.26 16.41 4.68
N PHE A 64 -2.98 16.60 5.02
CA PHE A 64 -2.54 17.76 5.78
C PHE A 64 -3.14 19.04 5.17
N PRO A 65 -3.84 19.89 5.95
CA PRO A 65 -4.08 21.25 5.49
C PRO A 65 -2.72 21.92 5.36
N PHE A 66 -2.48 22.59 4.23
CA PHE A 66 -1.30 23.40 4.01
C PHE A 66 -1.14 24.46 5.09
#